data_AF-A0A7V3CSP7-F1
#
_entry.id   AF-A0A7V3CSP7-F1
#
_cell.length_a   1.000
_cell.length_b   1.000
_cell.length_c   1.000
_cell.angle_alpha   90.00
_cell.angle_beta   90.00
_cell.angle_gamma   90.00
#
_symmetry.space_group_name_H-M   'P 1'
#
loop_
_entity.id
_entity.type
_entity.pdbx_description
1 polymer ?
#
loop_
_entity_poly.entity_id
_entity_poly.type
_entity_poly.pdbx_seq_one_letter_code
_entity_poly.pdbx_strand_id
1 'polypeptide(L)' 'SAMLFVSAKVSQLALLPQGQVERKERVLKMIEQMDAEGFGNCTNTGACEAECPKGISLENIARMNREFTHASATSAK' A
#
# COMPACT_ATOMS: atom_id res chain seq x y z
N SER A 1 -1.05 -2.39 11.88
CA SER A 1 -1.92 -2.90 10.80
C SER A 1 -1.06 -3.32 9.62
N ALA A 2 -1.38 -4.44 8.96
CA ALA A 2 -0.65 -4.87 7.76
C ALA A 2 -0.79 -3.87 6.61
N MET A 3 -1.96 -3.26 6.44
CA MET A 3 -2.16 -2.17 5.47
C MET A 3 -1.21 -1.00 5.68
N LEU A 4 -0.95 -0.60 6.94
CA LEU A 4 -0.03 0.50 7.22
C LEU A 4 1.42 0.13 6.82
N PHE A 5 1.86 -1.10 7.09
CA PHE A 5 3.19 -1.57 6.69
C PHE A 5 3.33 -1.73 5.18
N VAL A 6 2.36 -2.38 4.54
CA VAL A 6 2.34 -2.64 3.09
C VAL A 6 2.29 -1.33 2.32
N SER A 7 1.43 -0.39 2.73
CA SER A 7 1.34 0.92 2.10
C SER A 7 2.64 1.73 2.21
N ALA A 8 3.35 1.64 3.33
CA ALA A 8 4.66 2.26 3.49
C ALA A 8 5.68 1.66 2.52
N LYS A 9 5.68 0.33 2.33
CA LYS A 9 6.57 -0.34 1.38
C LYS A 9 6.23 -0.04 -0.08
N VAL A 10 4.96 -0.04 -0.44
CA VAL A 10 4.52 0.38 -1.78
C VAL A 10 4.95 1.83 -2.04
N SER A 11 4.74 2.73 -1.08
CA SER A 11 5.09 4.15 -1.21
C SER A 11 6.60 4.37 -1.34
N GLN A 12 7.39 3.65 -0.53
CA GLN A 12 8.86 3.66 -0.61
C GLN A 12 9.32 3.30 -2.02
N LEU A 13 8.81 2.19 -2.59
CA LEU A 13 9.26 1.67 -3.87
C LEU A 13 8.69 2.47 -5.06
N ALA A 14 7.49 3.03 -4.93
CA ALA A 14 6.88 3.88 -5.96
C ALA A 14 7.61 5.21 -6.17
N LEU A 15 8.36 5.68 -5.17
CA LEU A 15 9.19 6.88 -5.25
C LEU A 15 10.55 6.65 -5.93
N LEU A 16 10.96 5.39 -6.08
CA LEU A 16 12.23 5.04 -6.70
C LEU A 16 12.07 4.95 -8.23
N PRO A 17 13.01 5.50 -9.01
CA PRO A 17 12.97 5.40 -10.47
C PRO A 17 13.11 3.96 -10.97
N GLN A 18 13.85 3.11 -10.26
CA GLN A 18 14.07 1.70 -10.62
C GLN A 18 12.77 0.89 -10.56
N GLY A 19 11.88 1.24 -9.63
CA GLY A 19 10.63 0.51 -9.40
C GLY A 19 9.47 0.91 -10.33
N GLN A 20 9.67 1.81 -11.31
CA GLN A 20 8.55 2.33 -12.12
C GLN A 20 7.95 1.27 -13.05
N VAL A 21 8.77 0.39 -13.63
CA VAL A 21 8.31 -0.64 -14.59
C VAL A 21 7.37 -1.65 -13.92
N GLU A 22 7.72 -2.08 -12.71
CA GLU A 22 6.99 -3.08 -11.91
C GLU A 22 5.91 -2.45 -11.00
N ARG A 23 5.70 -1.13 -11.07
CA ARG A 23 4.88 -0.38 -10.09
C ARG A 23 3.45 -0.91 -9.97
N LYS A 24 2.80 -1.18 -11.11
CA LYS A 24 1.43 -1.71 -11.17
C LYS A 24 1.35 -3.15 -10.65
N GLU A 25 2.23 -4.01 -11.13
CA GLU A 25 2.25 -5.42 -10.74
C GLU A 25 2.56 -5.57 -9.24
N ARG A 26 3.51 -4.78 -8.73
CA ARG A 26 3.89 -4.77 -7.32
C ARG A 26 2.73 -4.40 -6.41
N VAL A 27 2.00 -3.31 -6.69
CA VAL A 27 0.90 -2.89 -5.80
C VAL A 27 -0.21 -3.94 -5.76
N LEU A 28 -0.53 -4.56 -6.92
CA LEU A 28 -1.52 -5.62 -7.01
C LEU A 28 -1.09 -6.85 -6.18
N LYS A 29 0.13 -7.36 -6.39
CA LYS A 29 0.67 -8.52 -5.67
C LYS A 29 0.80 -8.29 -4.17
N MET A 30 1.25 -7.10 -3.76
CA MET A 30 1.44 -6.79 -2.34
C MET A 30 0.11 -6.67 -1.60
N ILE A 31 -0.95 -6.14 -2.26
CA ILE A 31 -2.29 -6.08 -1.67
C ILE A 31 -2.92 -7.48 -1.63
N GLU A 32 -2.81 -8.26 -2.71
CA GLU A 32 -3.31 -9.64 -2.75
C GLU A 32 -2.69 -10.49 -1.62
N GLN A 33 -1.37 -10.40 -1.43
CA GLN A 33 -0.71 -11.09 -0.32
C GLN A 33 -1.20 -10.55 1.04
N MET A 34 -1.31 -9.23 1.20
CA MET A 34 -1.80 -8.64 2.45
C MET A 34 -3.19 -9.13 2.82
N ASP A 35 -4.09 -9.22 1.83
CA ASP A 35 -5.45 -9.72 2.03
C ASP A 35 -5.45 -11.23 2.34
N ALA A 36 -4.60 -12.02 1.68
CA ALA A 36 -4.45 -13.45 1.95
C ALA A 36 -3.96 -13.74 3.38
N GLU A 37 -3.12 -12.86 3.94
CA GLU A 37 -2.59 -12.97 5.30
C GLU A 37 -3.60 -12.51 6.37
N GLY A 38 -4.68 -11.82 5.99
CA GLY A 38 -5.83 -11.52 6.87
C GLY A 38 -5.56 -10.53 8.02
N PHE A 39 -4.41 -9.85 8.06
CA PHE A 39 -3.99 -9.00 9.20
C PHE A 39 -4.72 -7.65 9.36
N GLY A 40 -5.86 -7.46 8.68
CA GLY A 40 -6.78 -6.35 8.90
C GLY A 40 -6.32 -4.99 8.35
N ASN A 41 -7.31 -4.23 7.88
CA ASN A 41 -7.13 -2.92 7.27
C ASN A 41 -7.11 -1.80 8.31
N CYS A 42 -6.48 -0.68 7.98
CA CYS A 42 -6.61 0.52 8.79
C CYS A 42 -7.92 1.23 8.44
N THR A 43 -8.65 1.68 9.46
CA THR A 43 -9.88 2.46 9.29
C THR A 43 -9.58 3.96 9.29
N ASN A 44 -10.55 4.76 8.83
CA ASN A 44 -10.44 6.22 8.81
C ASN A 44 -10.33 6.87 10.20
N THR A 45 -10.51 6.12 11.29
CA THR A 45 -10.24 6.58 12.67
C THR A 45 -8.75 6.81 12.92
N GLY A 46 -7.87 6.20 12.11
CA GLY A 46 -6.42 6.45 12.19
C GLY A 46 -5.71 5.79 13.37
N ALA A 47 -6.37 4.86 14.07
CA ALA A 47 -5.78 4.14 15.20
C ALA A 47 -4.47 3.41 14.83
N CYS A 48 -4.33 2.96 13.57
CA CYS A 48 -3.12 2.27 13.14
C CYS A 48 -1.87 3.16 13.14
N GLU A 49 -2.01 4.46 12.83
CA GLU A 49 -0.89 5.42 12.83
C GLU A 49 -0.55 5.83 14.27
N ALA A 50 -1.58 6.11 15.09
CA ALA A 50 -1.40 6.49 16.50
C ALA A 50 -0.66 5.43 17.32
N GLU A 51 -0.98 4.15 17.11
CA GLU A 51 -0.35 3.03 17.81
C GLU A 51 0.98 2.58 17.18
N CYS A 52 1.36 3.12 16.01
CA CYS A 52 2.57 2.68 15.31
C CYS A 52 3.83 3.26 15.97
N PRO A 53 4.72 2.45 16.58
CA PRO A 53 5.94 2.97 17.20
C PRO A 53 6.96 3.51 16.17
N LYS A 54 6.70 3.28 14.87
CA LYS A 54 7.53 3.77 13.76
C LYS A 54 7.01 5.06 13.14
N GLY A 55 5.87 5.60 13.61
CA GLY A 55 5.31 6.86 13.11
C GLY A 55 5.02 6.83 11.61
N ILE A 56 4.53 5.70 11.09
CA ILE A 56 4.18 5.58 9.69
C ILE A 56 2.89 6.37 9.44
N SER A 57 2.96 7.37 8.56
CA SER A 57 1.80 8.20 8.23
C SER A 57 0.77 7.50 7.35
N LEU A 58 -0.51 7.80 7.59
CA LEU A 58 -1.65 7.43 6.73
C LEU A 58 -1.52 7.93 5.29
N GLU A 59 -0.68 8.93 5.00
CA GLU A 59 -0.40 9.38 3.63
C GLU A 59 0.11 8.24 2.73
N ASN A 60 0.80 7.26 3.31
CA ASN A 60 1.25 6.07 2.59
C ASN A 60 0.06 5.24 2.09
N ILE A 61 -0.99 5.10 2.90
CA ILE A 61 -2.22 4.40 2.52
C ILE A 61 -2.91 5.16 1.40
N ALA A 62 -3.01 6.49 1.50
CA ALA A 62 -3.59 7.32 0.45
C ALA A 62 -2.86 7.15 -0.89
N ARG A 63 -1.51 7.09 -0.86
CA ARG A 63 -0.71 6.82 -2.06
C ARG A 63 -0.92 5.42 -2.60
N MET A 64 -0.84 4.40 -1.75
CA MET A 64 -1.08 3.01 -2.13
C MET A 64 -2.45 2.83 -2.79
N ASN A 65 -3.50 3.45 -2.26
CA ASN A 65 -4.84 3.39 -2.85
C ASN A 65 -4.87 4.00 -4.25
N ARG A 66 -4.19 5.13 -4.48
CA ARG A 66 -4.07 5.72 -5.82
C ARG A 66 -3.33 4.80 -6.79
N GLU A 67 -2.24 4.19 -6.34
CA GLU A 67 -1.49 3.18 -7.12
C GLU A 67 -2.38 2.00 -7.50
N PHE A 68 -3.11 1.47 -6.53
CA PHE A 68 -4.00 0.32 -6.73
C PHE A 68 -5.14 0.66 -7.68
N THR A 69 -5.83 1.79 -7.49
CA THR A 69 -6.91 2.21 -8.39
C THR A 69 -6.39 2.41 -9.83
N HIS A 70 -5.23 3.05 -9.98
CA HIS A 70 -4.62 3.23 -11.29
C HIS A 70 -4.19 1.90 -11.93
N ALA A 71 -3.58 1.00 -11.16
CA ALA A 71 -3.20 -0.33 -11.63
C ALA A 71 -4.43 -1.15 -12.03
N SER A 72 -5.45 -1.23 -11.18
CA SER A 72 -6.69 -1.96 -11.44
C SER A 72 -7.46 -1.43 -12.66
N ALA A 73 -7.38 -0.12 -12.94
CA ALA A 73 -8.02 0.48 -14.10
C ALA A 73 -7.23 0.32 -15.42
N THR A 74 -5.92 0.06 -15.36
CA THR A 74 -5.04 0.08 -16.54
C THR A 74 -4.28 -1.22 -16.80
N SER A 75 -4.32 -2.18 -15.89
CA SER A 75 -3.78 -3.52 -16.12
C SER A 75 -4.73 -4.27 -17.06
N ALA A 76 -4.20 -4.75 -18.19
CA ALA A 76 -4.91 -5.68 -19.06
C ALA A 76 -5.12 -6.99 -18.29
N LYS A 77 -6.37 -7.48 -18.30
CA LYS A 77 -6.73 -8.77 -17.72
C LYS A 77 -6.24 -9.92 -18.60
#